data_AF-A0A3N6FIL8-F1
#
_entry.id   AF-A0A3N6FIL8-F1
#
_cell.length_a   1.000
_cell.length_b   1.000
_cell.length_c   1.000
_cell.angle_alpha   90.00
_cell.angle_beta   90.00
_cell.angle_gamma   90.00
#
_symmetry.space_group_name_H-M   'P 1'
#
loop_
_entity.id
_entity.type
_entity.pdbx_description
1 polymer ?
#
loop_
_entity_poly.entity_id
_entity_poly.type
_entity_poly.pdbx_seq_one_letter_code
_entity_poly.pdbx_strand_id
1 'polypeptide(L)'
;MLAAVHQTWVRDPATGKCLLDVFREPHDGDVWICRRDEGIRLPYSEIIHHTQDGIPYLAPELVLLFKAKHARRKDRTDFDATVGRMTPAQRETLAELLDRVHPGHPWTADL
;
A
#
# COMPACT_ATOMS: atom_id res chain seq x y z
N MET A 1 -8.56 -25.77 -6.48
CA MET A 1 -8.37 -24.33 -6.74
C MET A 1 -7.27 -23.87 -5.79
N LEU A 2 -6.05 -23.62 -6.28
CA LEU A 2 -5.00 -23.03 -5.43
C LEU A 2 -5.54 -21.71 -4.89
N ALA A 3 -5.58 -21.54 -3.57
CA ALA A 3 -5.92 -20.26 -2.96
C ALA A 3 -5.09 -19.17 -3.63
N ALA A 4 -5.72 -18.04 -3.99
CA ALA A 4 -5.04 -16.94 -4.64
C ALA A 4 -3.91 -16.44 -3.72
N VAL A 5 -2.67 -16.84 -4.00
CA VAL A 5 -1.52 -16.43 -3.21
C VAL A 5 -1.20 -15.00 -3.62
N HIS A 6 -1.42 -14.02 -2.74
CA HIS A 6 -1.16 -12.61 -3.07
C HIS A 6 0.32 -12.24 -3.10
N GLN A 7 1.21 -13.16 -2.73
CA GLN A 7 2.61 -12.90 -2.48
C GLN A 7 3.45 -14.00 -3.12
N THR A 8 4.40 -13.64 -3.97
CA THR A 8 5.32 -14.59 -4.62
C THR A 8 6.74 -14.20 -4.29
N TRP A 9 7.42 -15.05 -3.52
CA TRP A 9 8.83 -14.89 -3.21
C TRP A 9 9.69 -15.48 -4.33
N VAL A 10 10.60 -14.68 -4.86
CA VAL A 10 11.64 -15.11 -5.79
C VAL A 10 12.88 -15.44 -4.98
N ARG A 11 13.37 -16.68 -5.14
CA ARG A 11 14.51 -17.23 -4.44
C ARG A 11 15.66 -17.44 -5.41
N ASP A 12 16.87 -17.04 -5.00
CA ASP A 12 18.09 -17.41 -5.70
C ASP A 12 18.37 -18.90 -5.49
N PRO A 13 18.43 -19.72 -6.55
CA PRO A 13 18.69 -21.15 -6.42
C PRO A 13 20.11 -21.46 -5.93
N ALA A 14 21.09 -20.57 -6.18
CA ALA A 14 22.48 -20.79 -5.80
C ALA A 14 22.73 -20.54 -4.31
N THR A 15 22.16 -19.46 -3.74
CA THR A 15 22.35 -19.11 -2.33
C THR A 15 21.18 -19.53 -1.44
N GLY A 16 20.03 -19.81 -2.03
CA GLY A 16 18.81 -20.12 -1.32
C GLY A 16 18.16 -18.92 -0.61
N LYS A 17 18.61 -17.70 -0.87
CA LYS A 17 18.06 -16.47 -0.29
C LYS A 17 16.86 -15.98 -1.09
N CYS A 18 15.83 -15.48 -0.39
CA CYS A 18 14.75 -14.74 -1.02
C CYS A 18 15.25 -13.34 -1.39
N LEU A 19 15.16 -12.98 -2.66
CA LEU A 19 15.66 -11.71 -3.20
C LEU A 19 14.56 -10.69 -3.47
N LEU A 20 13.38 -11.17 -3.88
CA LEU A 20 12.27 -10.32 -4.27
C LEU A 20 10.97 -10.91 -3.74
N ASP A 21 10.06 -10.00 -3.40
CA ASP A 21 8.69 -10.33 -3.03
C ASP A 21 7.72 -9.59 -3.95
N VAL A 22 6.86 -10.33 -4.64
CA VAL A 22 5.90 -9.78 -5.60
C VAL A 22 4.49 -9.86 -5.03
N PHE A 23 3.92 -8.70 -4.73
CA PHE A 23 2.51 -8.58 -4.38
C PHE A 23 1.65 -8.51 -5.64
N ARG A 24 0.62 -9.35 -5.70
CA ARG A 24 -0.35 -9.40 -6.82
C ARG A 24 -1.69 -8.88 -6.34
N GLU A 25 -1.97 -7.65 -6.74
CA GLU A 25 -3.26 -6.98 -6.53
C GLU A 25 -4.19 -7.25 -7.73
N PRO A 26 -5.52 -7.36 -7.50
CA PRO A 26 -6.47 -7.43 -8.61
C PRO A 26 -6.41 -6.14 -9.44
N HIS A 27 -6.70 -6.26 -10.73
CA HIS A 27 -6.76 -5.13 -11.65
C HIS A 27 -7.75 -5.40 -12.79
N ASP A 28 -8.14 -4.34 -13.48
CA ASP A 28 -8.94 -4.37 -14.71
C ASP A 28 -8.35 -3.35 -15.69
N GLY A 29 -7.64 -3.83 -16.72
CA GLY A 29 -6.90 -2.96 -17.64
C GLY A 29 -5.86 -2.09 -16.92
N ASP A 30 -6.06 -0.78 -16.97
CA ASP A 30 -5.24 0.25 -16.34
C ASP A 30 -5.74 0.65 -14.93
N VAL A 31 -6.76 -0.03 -14.41
CA VAL A 31 -7.35 0.23 -13.10
C VAL A 31 -6.83 -0.77 -12.09
N TRP A 32 -6.16 -0.26 -11.06
CA TRP A 32 -5.82 -0.99 -9.86
C TRP A 32 -7.05 -1.17 -8.95
N ILE A 33 -7.19 -2.35 -8.36
CA ILE A 33 -8.26 -2.68 -7.43
C ILE A 33 -7.65 -3.04 -6.07
N CYS A 34 -8.11 -2.40 -5.01
CA CYS A 34 -7.61 -2.71 -3.68
C CYS A 34 -8.14 -4.07 -3.21
N ARG A 35 -7.26 -5.04 -2.93
CA ARG A 35 -7.69 -6.33 -2.35
C ARG A 35 -8.31 -6.24 -0.95
N ARG A 36 -8.24 -5.09 -0.27
CA ARG A 36 -8.85 -4.88 1.04
C ARG A 36 -10.33 -4.54 0.93
N ASP A 37 -10.72 -3.88 -0.16
CA ASP A 37 -12.07 -3.50 -0.53
C ASP A 37 -12.10 -3.27 -2.05
N GLU A 38 -12.73 -4.17 -2.79
CA GLU A 38 -12.74 -4.14 -4.26
C GLU A 38 -13.51 -2.96 -4.86
N GLY A 39 -14.28 -2.24 -4.04
CA GLY A 39 -14.91 -0.98 -4.42
C GLY A 39 -13.95 0.21 -4.39
N ILE A 40 -12.70 0.03 -3.93
CA ILE A 40 -11.63 1.02 -4.07
C ILE A 40 -10.87 0.68 -5.36
N ARG A 41 -11.05 1.55 -6.35
CA ARG A 41 -10.54 1.36 -7.71
C ARG A 41 -9.93 2.66 -8.19
N LEU A 42 -8.68 2.62 -8.63
CA LEU A 42 -7.92 3.81 -9.01
C LEU A 42 -7.08 3.52 -10.26
N PRO A 43 -6.96 4.46 -11.21
CA PRO A 43 -6.04 4.31 -12.33
C PRO A 43 -4.60 4.15 -11.85
N TYR A 44 -3.81 3.27 -12.49
CA TYR A 44 -2.39 3.11 -12.17
C TYR A 44 -1.61 4.43 -12.31
N SER A 45 -2.01 5.31 -13.24
CA SER A 45 -1.41 6.63 -13.42
C SER A 45 -1.57 7.57 -12.22
N GLU A 46 -2.57 7.35 -11.38
CA GLU A 46 -2.81 8.17 -10.18
C GLU A 46 -2.11 7.61 -8.95
N ILE A 47 -1.85 6.30 -8.92
CA ILE A 47 -1.31 5.63 -7.72
C ILE A 47 0.18 5.27 -7.83
N ILE A 48 0.75 5.30 -9.03
CA ILE A 48 2.19 5.06 -9.25
C ILE A 48 2.91 6.39 -9.40
N HIS A 49 3.54 6.81 -8.31
CA HIS A 49 4.39 7.98 -8.26
C HIS A 49 5.82 7.62 -8.67
N HIS A 50 6.62 8.63 -8.99
CA HIS A 50 8.01 8.43 -9.40
C HIS A 50 8.96 9.29 -8.54
N THR A 51 10.12 8.74 -8.19
CA THR A 51 11.20 9.54 -7.58
C THR A 51 11.78 10.52 -8.61
N GLN A 52 12.66 11.43 -8.18
CA GLN A 52 13.37 12.32 -9.12
C GLN A 52 14.18 11.53 -10.17
N ASP A 53 14.67 10.34 -9.81
CA ASP A 53 15.39 9.43 -10.70
C ASP A 53 14.47 8.51 -11.52
N GLY A 54 13.15 8.71 -11.45
CA GLY A 54 12.17 7.94 -12.21
C GLY A 54 11.88 6.54 -11.65
N ILE A 55 12.20 6.26 -10.39
CA ILE A 55 11.87 4.97 -9.77
C ILE A 55 10.38 4.96 -9.38
N PRO A 56 9.57 4.02 -9.89
CA PRO A 56 8.15 3.95 -9.58
C PRO A 56 7.92 3.47 -8.15
N TYR A 57 6.94 4.05 -7.46
CA TYR A 57 6.49 3.62 -6.14
C TYR A 57 4.99 3.89 -5.96
N LEU A 58 4.34 3.09 -5.12
CA LEU A 58 2.93 3.25 -4.79
C LEU A 58 2.72 4.50 -3.93
N ALA A 59 1.65 5.24 -4.18
CA ALA A 59 1.26 6.42 -3.41
C ALA A 59 1.26 6.12 -1.89
N PRO A 60 1.83 7.01 -1.05
CA PRO A 60 2.08 6.74 0.36
C PRO A 60 0.80 6.43 1.14
N GLU A 61 -0.32 7.08 0.84
CA GLU A 61 -1.63 6.82 1.42
C GLU A 61 -2.07 5.36 1.22
N LEU A 62 -1.83 4.77 0.04
CA LEU A 62 -2.18 3.37 -0.22
C LEU A 62 -1.20 2.40 0.46
N VAL A 63 0.09 2.75 0.53
CA VAL A 63 1.07 1.98 1.29
C VAL A 63 0.69 1.93 2.77
N LEU A 64 0.30 3.08 3.35
CA LEU A 64 -0.13 3.18 4.75
C LEU A 64 -1.44 2.43 4.98
N LEU A 65 -2.41 2.50 4.07
CA LEU A 65 -3.63 1.68 4.15
C LEU A 65 -3.31 0.18 4.31
N PHE A 66 -2.34 -0.34 3.54
CA PHE A 66 -1.95 -1.75 3.68
C PHE A 66 -1.30 -2.09 5.02
N LYS A 67 -0.54 -1.15 5.60
CA LYS A 67 0.12 -1.28 6.90
C LYS A 67 -0.85 -1.17 8.08
N ALA A 68 -1.88 -0.34 7.94
CA ALA A 68 -2.90 -0.10 8.96
C ALA A 68 -3.57 -1.39 9.45
N LYS A 69 -3.74 -2.41 8.59
CA LYS A 69 -4.29 -3.72 8.96
C LYS A 69 -3.67 -4.33 10.22
N HIS A 70 -2.38 -4.14 10.44
CA HIS A 70 -1.69 -4.77 11.57
C HIS A 70 -1.16 -3.79 12.61
N ALA A 71 -0.98 -2.51 12.27
CA ALA A 71 -0.51 -1.45 13.15
C ALA A 71 0.65 -1.87 14.08
N ARG A 72 1.58 -2.70 13.58
CA ARG A 72 2.71 -3.20 14.38
C ARG A 72 3.64 -2.02 14.67
N ARG A 73 4.54 -2.17 15.64
CA ARG A 73 5.54 -1.12 15.95
C ARG A 73 6.24 -0.58 14.70
N LYS A 74 6.64 -1.46 13.77
CA LYS A 74 7.26 -1.04 12.50
C LYS A 74 6.30 -0.25 11.60
N ASP A 75 5.02 -0.62 11.58
CA ASP A 75 4.00 0.05 10.76
C ASP A 75 3.71 1.45 11.32
N ARG A 76 3.73 1.61 12.65
CA ARG A 76 3.68 2.92 13.32
C ARG A 76 4.87 3.78 12.95
N THR A 77 6.09 3.24 13.03
CA THR A 77 7.31 3.96 12.63
C THR A 77 7.25 4.41 11.17
N ASP A 78 6.76 3.56 10.27
CA ASP A 78 6.57 3.91 8.86
C ASP A 78 5.53 5.03 8.69
N PHE A 79 4.41 4.98 9.43
CA PHE A 79 3.42 6.05 9.45
C PHE A 79 4.02 7.38 9.91
N ASP A 80 4.68 7.41 11.08
CA ASP A 80 5.24 8.63 11.66
C ASP A 80 6.27 9.28 10.73
N ALA A 81 7.10 8.46 10.06
CA ALA A 81 8.09 8.92 9.11
C ALA A 81 7.49 9.42 7.78
N THR A 82 6.28 9.00 7.44
CA THR A 82 5.65 9.28 6.14
C THR A 82 4.65 10.42 6.22
N VAL A 83 3.81 10.47 7.26
CA VAL A 83 2.68 11.41 7.37
C VAL A 83 3.12 12.87 7.24
N GLY A 84 4.25 13.24 7.87
CA GLY A 84 4.81 14.60 7.81
C GLY A 84 5.26 15.03 6.40
N ARG A 85 5.47 14.08 5.48
CA ARG A 85 5.91 14.32 4.10
C ARG A 85 4.76 14.28 3.10
N MET A 86 3.58 13.81 3.50
CA MET A 86 2.40 13.74 2.66
C MET A 86 1.78 15.13 2.48
N THR A 87 1.24 15.39 1.30
CA THR A 87 0.44 16.59 1.03
C THR A 87 -0.90 16.55 1.79
N PRO A 88 -1.59 17.69 1.98
CA PRO A 88 -2.90 17.71 2.61
C PRO A 88 -3.91 16.76 1.93
N ALA A 89 -3.96 16.75 0.60
CA ALA A 89 -4.86 15.89 -0.16
C ALA A 89 -4.57 14.39 0.05
N GLN A 90 -3.29 14.00 0.18
CA GLN A 90 -2.93 12.61 0.47
C GLN A 90 -3.35 12.18 1.88
N ARG A 91 -3.28 13.08 2.85
CA ARG A 91 -3.72 12.80 4.23
C ARG A 91 -5.24 12.69 4.31
N GLU A 92 -5.96 13.58 3.61
CA GLU A 92 -7.42 13.51 3.45
C GLU A 92 -7.84 12.17 2.82
N THR A 93 -7.21 11.79 1.71
CA THR A 93 -7.43 10.50 1.05
C THR A 93 -7.14 9.33 2.00
N LEU A 94 -6.04 9.37 2.75
CA LEU A 94 -5.74 8.33 3.74
C LEU A 94 -6.80 8.26 4.85
N ALA A 95 -7.30 9.40 5.33
CA ALA A 95 -8.34 9.43 6.35
C ALA A 95 -9.64 8.78 5.85
N GLU A 96 -10.07 9.10 4.63
CA GLU A 96 -11.24 8.48 4.00
C GLU A 96 -11.07 6.97 3.81
N LEU A 97 -9.90 6.54 3.32
CA LEU A 97 -9.60 5.12 3.12
C LEU A 97 -9.55 4.35 4.45
N LEU A 98 -8.99 4.96 5.50
CA LEU A 98 -8.98 4.36 6.83
C LEU A 98 -10.38 4.25 7.41
N ASP A 99 -11.22 5.29 7.31
CA ASP A 99 -12.60 5.23 7.80
C ASP A 99 -13.40 4.12 7.11
N ARG A 100 -13.19 3.97 5.79
CA ARG A 100 -13.83 2.93 4.99
C ARG A 100 -13.38 1.51 5.31
N VAL A 101 -12.07 1.27 5.38
CA VAL A 101 -11.50 -0.09 5.46
C VAL A 101 -11.22 -0.52 6.90
N HIS A 102 -10.92 0.44 7.77
CA HIS A 102 -10.49 0.26 9.16
C HIS A 102 -11.14 1.31 10.08
N PRO A 103 -12.48 1.36 10.20
CA PRO A 103 -13.18 2.41 10.96
C PRO A 103 -12.67 2.51 12.40
N GLY A 104 -12.42 3.74 12.86
CA GLY A 104 -11.87 4.02 14.20
C GLY A 104 -10.36 3.75 14.33
N HIS A 105 -9.62 3.64 13.22
CA HIS A 105 -8.18 3.43 13.27
C HIS A 105 -7.46 4.57 14.04
N PRO A 106 -6.52 4.27 14.95
CA PRO A 106 -5.87 5.29 15.78
C PRO A 106 -5.10 6.34 14.96
N TRP A 107 -4.63 5.99 13.77
CA TRP A 107 -3.92 6.93 12.90
C TRP A 107 -4.79 8.08 12.42
N THR A 108 -6.11 7.95 12.37
CA THR A 108 -7.01 9.03 11.93
C THR A 108 -6.92 10.25 12.83
N ALA A 109 -6.57 10.10 14.11
CA ALA A 109 -6.37 11.22 15.02
C ALA A 109 -5.06 12.00 14.77
N ASP A 110 -4.13 11.41 14.02
CA ASP A 110 -2.78 11.95 13.76
C ASP A 110 -2.62 12.47 12.30
N LEU A 111 -3.70 12.47 11.50
CA LEU A 111 -3.68 12.89 10.08
C LEU A 111 -3.91 14.39 9.88
#